data_AF-A0A9W7BXC5-F1
#
_entry.id   AF-A0A9W7BXC5-F1
#
_cell.length_a   1.000
_cell.length_b   1.000
_cell.length_c   1.000
_cell.angle_alpha   90.00
_cell.angle_beta   90.00
_cell.angle_gamma   90.00
#
_symmetry.space_group_name_H-M   'P 1'
#
loop_
_entity.id
_entity.type
_entity.pdbx_description
1 polymer ?
#
loop_
_entity_poly.entity_id
_entity_poly.type
_entity_poly.pdbx_seq_one_letter_code
_entity_poly.pdbx_strand_id
1 'polypeptide(L)'
;MSDSTGIILVNFISLPYTYSAQLSIDEGYPSTLLNEVDPLPIKIKVKSTNFPHVIETMITKQAIELVRRCCQGRDPVQALQMSNPIRAPRGFVMPAGEDRSARITRDTIKDLERDRETLLKMKKLKDVDQAKQAHNHKAALNSTKERKDARRELNKLAHKEIERDDELEKKMSQAEIDRAKLETGWQDDGDPVPSLLPTVNFLIDSIVKFQQGTCPVCNEMVLPKNPEDLKRLFEKSPEGAKKTAEEKKARKEMKKKRPVRCYCNCWYHAGCLEAYMTEPPFGGTCQGTCSGGPVHHPDYPEDKRILERTWNSKQARLREMEDAMLFL
;
A
#
# COMPACT_ATOMS: atom_id res chain seq x y z
N MET A 1 9.55 -28.20 -31.06
CA MET A 1 9.46 -27.40 -29.83
C MET A 1 9.95 -26.04 -30.22
N SER A 2 9.12 -24.99 -30.13
CA SER A 2 9.63 -23.63 -30.30
C SER A 2 10.56 -23.37 -29.11
N ASP A 3 11.74 -22.79 -29.38
CA ASP A 3 12.78 -22.53 -28.37
C ASP A 3 12.33 -21.54 -27.26
N SER A 4 11.09 -21.03 -27.35
CA SER A 4 10.47 -20.02 -26.51
C SER A 4 9.53 -20.57 -25.42
N THR A 5 9.21 -21.87 -25.41
CA THR A 5 8.34 -22.48 -24.39
C THR A 5 9.13 -23.42 -23.48
N GLY A 6 8.78 -23.46 -22.20
CA GLY A 6 9.53 -24.28 -21.24
C GLY A 6 8.81 -24.47 -19.91
N ILE A 7 9.17 -25.55 -19.23
CA ILE A 7 8.73 -25.82 -17.85
C ILE A 7 9.97 -25.92 -16.98
N ILE A 8 10.05 -25.05 -15.98
CA ILE A 8 11.13 -25.06 -14.98
C ILE A 8 10.54 -25.58 -13.67
N LEU A 9 11.17 -26.61 -13.12
CA LEU A 9 10.84 -27.14 -11.80
C LEU A 9 11.88 -26.68 -10.80
N VAL A 10 11.43 -25.95 -9.79
CA VAL A 10 12.28 -25.42 -8.73
C VAL A 10 11.91 -26.15 -7.44
N ASN A 11 12.88 -26.88 -6.89
CA ASN A 11 12.72 -27.65 -5.66
C ASN A 11 13.70 -27.13 -4.61
N PHE A 12 13.17 -26.47 -3.58
CA PHE A 12 13.94 -26.05 -2.42
C PHE A 12 13.76 -27.08 -1.32
N ILE A 13 14.88 -27.72 -0.95
CA ILE A 13 14.93 -28.73 0.10
C ILE A 13 15.98 -28.27 1.11
N SER A 14 15.53 -27.75 2.25
CA SER A 14 16.38 -27.49 3.41
C SER A 14 15.69 -28.14 4.60
N LEU A 15 16.10 -29.36 4.92
CA LEU A 15 15.46 -30.16 5.95
C LEU A 15 15.34 -29.34 7.26
N PRO A 16 14.11 -29.19 7.80
CA PRO A 16 12.91 -29.99 7.56
C PRO A 16 11.87 -29.35 6.64
N TYR A 17 12.17 -28.23 5.97
CA TYR A 17 11.24 -27.48 5.12
C TYR A 17 11.43 -27.78 3.63
N THR A 18 10.31 -27.90 2.92
CA THR A 18 10.28 -28.18 1.48
C THR A 18 9.33 -27.23 0.76
N TYR A 19 9.76 -26.74 -0.40
CA TYR A 19 8.92 -25.95 -1.31
C TYR A 19 9.27 -26.32 -2.76
N SER A 20 8.29 -26.81 -3.49
CA SER A 20 8.38 -27.19 -4.90
C SER A 20 7.41 -26.34 -5.71
N ALA A 21 7.92 -25.64 -6.71
CA ALA A 21 7.12 -24.85 -7.64
C ALA A 21 7.48 -25.18 -9.09
N GLN A 22 6.46 -25.15 -9.94
CA GLN A 22 6.58 -25.25 -11.38
C GLN A 22 6.33 -23.87 -12.00
N LEU A 23 7.29 -23.41 -12.78
CA LEU A 23 7.18 -22.20 -13.60
C LEU A 23 6.97 -22.66 -15.05
N SER A 24 5.80 -22.37 -15.61
CA SER A 24 5.50 -22.58 -17.03
C SER A 24 5.72 -21.26 -17.77
N ILE A 25 6.55 -21.28 -18.82
CA ILE A 25 6.87 -20.12 -19.66
C ILE A 25 6.06 -20.21 -20.95
N ASP A 26 5.30 -19.15 -21.23
CA ASP A 26 4.45 -19.06 -22.41
C ASP A 26 5.22 -18.58 -23.66
N GLU A 27 4.71 -18.93 -24.84
CA GLU A 27 5.25 -18.50 -26.13
C GLU A 27 5.06 -16.99 -26.30
N GLY A 28 6.15 -16.21 -26.22
CA GLY A 28 6.10 -14.74 -26.29
C GLY A 28 6.82 -14.02 -25.16
N TYR A 29 7.32 -14.75 -24.16
CA TYR A 29 8.15 -14.21 -23.10
C TYR A 29 9.30 -13.31 -23.63
N PRO A 30 9.54 -12.11 -23.07
CA PRO A 30 8.97 -11.55 -21.84
C PRO A 30 7.61 -10.83 -21.99
N SER A 31 7.08 -10.74 -23.21
CA SER A 31 5.85 -10.00 -23.51
C SER A 31 4.60 -10.88 -23.40
N THR A 32 3.46 -10.24 -23.17
CA THR A 32 2.13 -10.88 -23.09
C THR A 32 1.30 -10.64 -24.34
N LEU A 33 1.83 -9.90 -25.32
CA LEU A 33 1.09 -9.47 -26.52
C LEU A 33 0.51 -10.63 -27.35
N LEU A 34 1.00 -11.85 -27.15
CA LEU A 34 0.53 -13.05 -27.85
C LEU A 34 -0.63 -13.77 -27.13
N ASN A 35 -0.92 -13.46 -25.86
CA ASN A 35 -1.89 -14.20 -25.04
C ASN A 35 -3.06 -13.31 -24.58
N GLU A 36 -4.18 -13.34 -25.31
CA GLU A 36 -5.42 -12.64 -24.94
C GLU A 36 -6.11 -13.25 -23.69
N VAL A 37 -5.84 -14.53 -23.39
CA VAL A 37 -6.56 -15.31 -22.37
C VAL A 37 -5.92 -15.22 -20.98
N ASP A 38 -4.60 -15.06 -20.90
CA ASP A 38 -3.87 -15.00 -19.63
C ASP A 38 -2.74 -13.97 -19.72
N PRO A 39 -2.83 -12.84 -19.01
CA PRO A 39 -1.92 -11.71 -19.18
C PRO A 39 -0.56 -11.90 -18.49
N LEU A 40 -0.16 -13.12 -18.14
CA LEU A 40 1.12 -13.39 -17.47
C LEU A 40 1.94 -14.37 -18.31
N PRO A 41 3.18 -14.00 -18.72
CA PRO A 41 3.99 -14.86 -19.58
C PRO A 41 4.72 -15.96 -18.79
N ILE A 42 4.70 -15.90 -17.45
CA ILE A 42 5.16 -16.96 -16.57
C ILE A 42 4.04 -17.33 -15.60
N LYS A 43 3.64 -18.60 -15.61
CA LYS A 43 2.65 -19.15 -14.67
C LYS A 43 3.36 -19.94 -13.57
N ILE A 44 3.17 -19.50 -12.33
CA ILE A 44 3.77 -20.13 -11.16
C ILE A 44 2.72 -21.01 -10.48
N LYS A 45 2.98 -22.31 -10.40
CA LYS A 45 2.13 -23.30 -9.72
C LYS A 45 2.93 -24.01 -8.63
N VAL A 46 2.51 -23.89 -7.37
CA VAL A 46 3.11 -24.65 -6.27
C VAL A 46 2.69 -26.11 -6.41
N LYS A 47 3.66 -27.03 -6.46
CA LYS A 47 3.42 -28.48 -6.56
C LYS A 47 3.25 -29.11 -5.18
N SER A 48 4.17 -28.82 -4.28
CA SER A 48 4.17 -29.33 -2.92
C SER A 48 4.92 -28.38 -2.00
N THR A 49 4.40 -28.21 -0.78
CA THR A 49 5.02 -27.37 0.25
C THR A 49 4.59 -27.87 1.61
N ASN A 50 5.47 -27.77 2.61
CA ASN A 50 5.10 -28.00 4.00
C ASN A 50 4.93 -26.70 4.81
N PHE A 51 5.05 -25.55 4.15
CA PHE A 51 4.71 -24.26 4.74
C PHE A 51 3.19 -24.11 4.92
N PRO A 52 2.74 -23.39 5.97
CA PRO A 52 1.35 -22.96 6.08
C PRO A 52 0.89 -22.19 4.84
N HIS A 53 -0.37 -22.40 4.45
CA HIS A 53 -0.98 -21.79 3.27
C HIS A 53 -0.84 -20.25 3.23
N VAL A 54 -0.81 -19.60 4.40
CA VAL A 54 -0.61 -18.13 4.51
C VAL A 54 0.76 -17.71 3.99
N ILE A 55 1.82 -18.43 4.36
CA ILE A 55 3.20 -18.15 3.93
C ILE A 55 3.38 -18.48 2.45
N GLU A 56 2.88 -19.65 2.04
CA GLU A 56 2.87 -20.07 0.63
C GLU A 56 2.19 -19.01 -0.24
N THR A 57 0.97 -18.62 0.12
CA THR A 57 0.19 -17.61 -0.63
C THR A 57 0.92 -16.28 -0.68
N MET A 58 1.54 -15.85 0.42
CA MET A 58 2.28 -14.60 0.47
C MET A 58 3.48 -14.60 -0.50
N ILE A 59 4.30 -15.66 -0.48
CA ILE A 59 5.49 -15.78 -1.36
C ILE A 59 5.06 -15.91 -2.82
N THR A 60 4.10 -16.81 -3.10
CA THR A 60 3.63 -17.07 -4.47
C THR A 60 2.95 -15.83 -5.08
N LYS A 61 2.11 -15.11 -4.31
CA LYS A 61 1.48 -13.87 -4.80
C LYS A 61 2.51 -12.78 -5.09
N GLN A 62 3.53 -12.63 -4.25
CA GLN A 62 4.62 -11.67 -4.51
C GLN A 62 5.41 -12.05 -5.77
N ALA A 63 5.70 -13.34 -5.97
CA ALA A 63 6.39 -13.81 -7.17
C ALA A 63 5.57 -13.55 -8.45
N ILE A 64 4.26 -13.80 -8.41
CA ILE A 64 3.33 -13.51 -9.51
C ILE A 64 3.27 -12.00 -9.79
N GLU A 65 3.16 -11.18 -8.73
CA GLU A 65 3.13 -9.74 -8.88
C GLU A 65 4.47 -9.21 -9.43
N LEU A 66 5.60 -9.80 -9.05
CA LEU A 66 6.92 -9.46 -9.60
C LEU A 66 6.97 -9.70 -11.10
N VAL A 67 6.48 -10.86 -11.56
CA VAL A 67 6.36 -11.15 -13.00
C VAL A 67 5.49 -10.08 -13.67
N ARG A 68 4.32 -9.79 -13.10
CA ARG A 68 3.39 -8.78 -13.63
C ARG A 68 4.06 -7.41 -13.80
N ARG A 69 4.81 -6.95 -12.78
CA ARG A 69 5.47 -5.63 -12.80
C ARG A 69 6.59 -5.57 -13.83
N CYS A 70 7.41 -6.61 -13.95
CA CYS A 70 8.43 -6.67 -15.00
C CYS A 70 7.81 -6.66 -16.41
N CYS A 71 6.67 -7.33 -16.61
CA CYS A 71 5.94 -7.29 -17.88
C CYS A 71 5.38 -5.91 -18.22
N GLN A 72 5.13 -5.08 -17.22
CA GLN A 72 4.77 -3.66 -17.38
C GLN A 72 5.99 -2.76 -17.62
N GLY A 73 7.16 -3.32 -17.93
CA GLY A 73 8.38 -2.56 -18.20
C GLY A 73 9.10 -2.04 -16.95
N ARG A 74 8.73 -2.51 -15.74
CA ARG A 74 9.42 -2.09 -14.51
C ARG A 74 10.78 -2.78 -14.39
N ASP A 75 11.77 -2.02 -13.92
CA ASP A 75 13.06 -2.57 -13.52
C ASP A 75 12.86 -3.66 -12.44
N PRO A 76 13.58 -4.80 -12.48
CA PRO A 76 13.38 -5.91 -11.55
C PRO A 76 13.50 -5.53 -10.06
N VAL A 77 14.36 -4.58 -9.72
CA VAL A 77 14.53 -4.13 -8.32
C VAL A 77 13.31 -3.33 -7.88
N GLN A 78 12.84 -2.41 -8.73
CA GLN A 78 11.63 -1.63 -8.48
C GLN A 78 10.39 -2.52 -8.44
N ALA A 79 10.28 -3.45 -9.39
CA ALA A 79 9.23 -4.45 -9.45
C ALA A 79 9.15 -5.25 -8.14
N LEU A 80 10.28 -5.75 -7.64
CA LEU A 80 10.33 -6.51 -6.38
C LEU A 80 9.85 -5.71 -5.17
N GLN A 81 10.22 -4.43 -5.09
CA GLN A 81 9.78 -3.53 -4.03
C GLN A 81 8.27 -3.25 -4.10
N MET A 82 7.73 -3.03 -5.31
CA MET A 82 6.31 -2.77 -5.54
C MET A 82 5.43 -4.02 -5.37
N SER A 83 5.98 -5.21 -5.59
CA SER A 83 5.29 -6.48 -5.41
C SER A 83 5.17 -6.92 -3.95
N ASN A 84 5.72 -6.15 -3.00
CA ASN A 84 5.66 -6.49 -1.59
C ASN A 84 4.19 -6.49 -1.10
N PRO A 85 3.67 -7.60 -0.55
CA PRO A 85 2.31 -7.64 -0.02
C PRO A 85 2.11 -6.73 1.19
N ILE A 86 3.21 -6.35 1.85
CA ILE A 86 3.20 -5.40 2.96
C ILE A 86 3.27 -4.00 2.35
N ARG A 87 2.30 -3.15 2.73
CA ARG A 87 2.25 -1.77 2.25
C ARG A 87 3.51 -1.01 2.66
N ALA A 88 3.95 -0.10 1.81
CA ALA A 88 5.06 0.77 2.12
C ALA A 88 4.69 1.73 3.27
N PRO A 89 5.67 2.12 4.11
CA PRO A 89 5.47 3.11 5.16
C PRO A 89 4.94 4.45 4.60
N ARG A 90 4.19 5.22 5.40
CA ARG A 90 3.73 6.54 4.95
C ARG A 90 4.92 7.47 4.71
N GLY A 91 4.95 8.11 3.54
CA GLY A 91 6.07 8.97 3.14
C GLY A 91 7.33 8.20 2.74
N PHE A 92 7.24 6.87 2.57
CA PHE A 92 8.30 6.13 1.90
C PHE A 92 8.34 6.54 0.42
N VAL A 93 9.28 7.43 0.10
CA VAL A 93 9.58 7.81 -1.27
C VAL A 93 10.42 6.67 -1.85
N MET A 94 9.82 5.91 -2.76
CA MET A 94 10.59 5.01 -3.62
C MET A 94 11.67 5.85 -4.32
N PRO A 95 12.92 5.39 -4.43
CA PRO A 95 14.01 6.17 -5.02
C PRO A 95 13.89 6.41 -6.54
N ALA A 96 12.67 6.57 -7.07
CA ALA A 96 12.39 6.90 -8.47
C ALA A 96 12.58 8.41 -8.70
N GLY A 97 13.21 8.76 -9.83
CA GLY A 97 13.75 10.08 -10.15
C GLY A 97 12.78 11.27 -9.98
N GLU A 98 13.35 12.36 -9.48
CA GLU A 98 12.82 13.73 -9.39
C GLU A 98 11.31 13.86 -9.13
N ASP A 99 10.98 13.94 -7.84
CA ASP A 99 9.67 14.33 -7.33
C ASP A 99 9.16 15.62 -8.00
N ARG A 100 8.04 15.52 -8.72
CA ARG A 100 7.24 16.68 -9.12
C ARG A 100 6.43 17.16 -7.92
N SER A 101 7.09 17.91 -7.03
CA SER A 101 6.38 18.70 -6.02
C SER A 101 5.29 19.53 -6.72
N ALA A 102 4.05 19.53 -6.19
CA ALA A 102 2.94 20.29 -6.75
C ALA A 102 3.28 21.79 -6.80
N ARG A 103 3.82 22.24 -7.93
CA ARG A 103 4.06 23.66 -8.21
C ARG A 103 2.73 24.28 -8.60
N ILE A 104 2.37 25.37 -7.95
CA ILE A 104 1.34 26.29 -8.44
C ILE A 104 1.78 26.69 -9.86
N THR A 105 1.06 26.22 -10.87
CA THR A 105 1.39 26.51 -12.26
C THR A 105 0.89 27.90 -12.60
N ARG A 106 1.44 28.51 -13.65
CA ARG A 106 0.90 29.79 -14.17
C ARG A 106 -0.57 29.67 -14.58
N ASP A 107 -1.04 28.47 -14.89
CA ASP A 107 -2.41 28.22 -15.31
C ASP A 107 -3.38 28.28 -14.13
N THR A 108 -3.01 27.75 -12.95
CA THR A 108 -3.85 27.89 -11.75
C THR A 108 -4.01 29.34 -11.31
N ILE A 109 -2.99 30.18 -11.53
CA ILE A 109 -3.08 31.63 -11.25
C ILE A 109 -4.05 32.32 -12.22
N LYS A 110 -4.00 31.99 -13.51
CA LYS A 110 -4.90 32.58 -14.53
C LYS A 110 -6.36 32.18 -14.31
N ASP A 111 -6.61 30.95 -13.86
CA ASP A 111 -7.96 30.49 -13.57
C ASP A 111 -8.55 31.27 -12.38
N LEU A 112 -7.77 31.53 -11.33
CA LEU A 112 -8.18 32.36 -10.19
C LEU A 112 -8.46 33.81 -10.57
N GLU A 113 -7.66 34.39 -11.46
CA GLU A 113 -7.89 35.75 -11.97
C GLU A 113 -9.21 35.85 -12.75
N ARG A 114 -9.50 34.84 -13.58
CA ARG A 114 -10.75 34.75 -14.34
C ARG A 114 -11.96 34.60 -13.42
N ASP A 115 -11.88 33.74 -12.41
CA ASP A 115 -12.95 33.54 -11.41
C ASP A 115 -13.29 34.86 -10.71
N ARG A 116 -12.25 35.61 -10.31
CA ARG A 116 -12.41 36.93 -9.71
C ARG A 116 -13.13 37.89 -10.65
N GLU A 117 -12.79 37.92 -11.94
CA GLU A 117 -13.45 38.78 -12.93
C GLU A 117 -14.92 38.38 -13.14
N THR A 118 -15.22 37.09 -13.27
CA THR A 118 -16.61 36.62 -13.41
C THR A 118 -17.45 37.00 -12.20
N LEU A 119 -16.93 36.80 -10.98
CA LEU A 119 -17.63 37.16 -9.75
C LEU A 119 -17.90 38.66 -9.65
N LEU A 120 -16.94 39.50 -10.04
CA LEU A 120 -17.12 40.94 -10.11
C LEU A 120 -18.19 41.34 -11.13
N LYS A 121 -18.23 40.68 -12.30
CA LYS A 121 -19.24 40.93 -13.33
C LYS A 121 -20.64 40.49 -12.86
N MET A 122 -20.75 39.31 -12.25
CA MET A 122 -22.00 38.82 -11.67
C MET A 122 -22.54 39.76 -10.59
N LYS A 123 -21.67 40.30 -9.73
CA LYS A 123 -22.06 41.28 -8.71
C LYS A 123 -22.67 42.54 -9.34
N LYS A 124 -21.98 43.15 -10.32
CA LYS A 124 -22.49 44.33 -11.05
C LYS A 124 -23.85 44.07 -11.70
N LEU A 125 -24.04 42.91 -12.32
CA LEU A 125 -25.31 42.53 -12.96
C LEU A 125 -26.43 42.32 -11.94
N LYS A 126 -26.13 41.74 -10.77
CA LYS A 126 -27.09 41.61 -9.65
C LYS A 126 -27.48 42.98 -9.09
N ASP A 127 -26.53 43.89 -8.92
CA ASP A 127 -26.79 45.25 -8.43
C ASP A 127 -27.74 46.01 -9.38
N VAL A 128 -27.57 45.84 -10.70
CA VAL A 128 -28.47 46.41 -11.73
C VAL A 128 -29.89 45.83 -11.66
N ASP A 129 -30.04 44.53 -11.36
CA ASP A 129 -31.35 43.88 -11.24
C ASP A 129 -32.08 44.28 -9.95
N GLN A 130 -31.36 44.35 -8.83
CA GLN A 130 -31.90 44.68 -7.51
C GLN A 130 -32.25 46.16 -7.33
N ALA A 131 -31.75 47.03 -8.20
CA ALA A 131 -32.00 48.47 -8.23
C ALA A 131 -33.50 48.87 -8.14
N LYS A 132 -34.45 48.01 -8.54
CA LYS A 132 -35.90 48.29 -8.41
C LYS A 132 -36.44 48.17 -6.98
N GLN A 133 -35.82 47.32 -6.15
CA GLN A 133 -36.32 46.97 -4.82
C GLN A 133 -35.82 47.94 -3.73
N ALA A 134 -34.67 48.55 -3.95
CA ALA A 134 -34.21 49.65 -3.12
C ALA A 134 -34.99 50.91 -3.50
N HIS A 135 -35.66 51.54 -2.53
CA HIS A 135 -36.34 52.85 -2.63
C HIS A 135 -35.36 54.02 -2.89
N ASN A 136 -34.33 53.81 -3.73
CA ASN A 136 -33.25 54.74 -3.98
C ASN A 136 -33.48 55.44 -5.33
N HIS A 137 -33.66 56.76 -5.32
CA HIS A 137 -34.03 57.56 -6.49
C HIS A 137 -33.00 57.49 -7.64
N LYS A 138 -31.74 57.14 -7.35
CA LYS A 138 -30.71 56.88 -8.37
C LYS A 138 -30.84 55.51 -9.05
N ALA A 139 -31.52 54.57 -8.43
CA ALA A 139 -31.70 53.20 -8.91
C ALA A 139 -32.87 53.06 -9.92
N ALA A 140 -33.72 54.08 -10.02
CA ALA A 140 -34.76 54.21 -11.05
C ALA A 140 -34.21 54.57 -12.44
N LEU A 141 -32.91 54.88 -12.56
CA LEU A 141 -32.26 55.24 -13.82
C LEU A 141 -32.13 54.07 -14.80
N ASN A 142 -32.12 52.83 -14.32
CA ASN A 142 -31.96 51.68 -15.20
C ASN A 142 -33.27 51.34 -15.91
N SER A 143 -33.24 51.36 -17.24
CA SER A 143 -34.42 51.06 -18.06
C SER A 143 -34.90 49.61 -17.81
N THR A 144 -36.17 49.34 -18.08
CA THR A 144 -36.71 47.97 -18.05
C THR A 144 -35.95 47.03 -18.99
N LYS A 145 -35.43 47.58 -20.09
CA LYS A 145 -34.57 46.90 -21.06
C LYS A 145 -33.23 46.50 -20.46
N GLU A 146 -32.52 47.41 -19.81
CA GLU A 146 -31.22 47.14 -19.17
C GLU A 146 -31.30 46.04 -18.10
N ARG A 147 -32.38 46.01 -17.33
CA ARG A 147 -32.61 44.93 -16.34
C ARG A 147 -32.86 43.58 -17.01
N LYS A 148 -33.64 43.57 -18.09
CA LYS A 148 -33.89 42.35 -18.87
C LYS A 148 -32.60 41.84 -19.51
N ASP A 149 -31.76 42.73 -20.00
CA ASP A 149 -30.47 42.38 -20.58
C ASP A 149 -29.47 41.92 -19.51
N ALA A 150 -29.46 42.55 -18.32
CA ALA A 150 -28.65 42.11 -17.19
C ALA A 150 -29.00 40.70 -16.72
N ARG A 151 -30.29 40.34 -16.65
CA ARG A 151 -30.73 38.96 -16.35
C ARG A 151 -30.29 37.97 -17.41
N ARG A 152 -30.39 38.34 -18.69
CA ARG A 152 -29.93 37.49 -19.81
C ARG A 152 -28.43 37.27 -19.74
N GLU A 153 -27.65 38.30 -19.45
CA GLU A 153 -26.20 38.18 -19.25
C GLU A 153 -25.85 37.33 -18.03
N LEU A 154 -26.56 37.50 -16.92
CA LEU A 154 -26.34 36.72 -15.71
C LEU A 154 -26.63 35.23 -15.95
N ASN A 155 -27.72 34.90 -16.64
CA ASN A 155 -28.03 33.52 -17.01
C ASN A 155 -27.00 32.93 -17.98
N LYS A 156 -26.50 33.73 -18.93
CA LYS A 156 -25.42 33.31 -19.84
C LYS A 156 -24.12 33.04 -19.08
N LEU A 157 -23.76 33.88 -18.11
CA LEU A 157 -22.57 33.67 -17.28
C LEU A 157 -22.75 32.43 -16.39
N ALA A 158 -23.91 32.25 -15.77
CA ALA A 158 -24.20 31.08 -14.96
C ALA A 158 -24.09 29.77 -15.76
N HIS A 159 -24.63 29.73 -16.99
CA HIS A 159 -24.51 28.55 -17.85
C HIS A 159 -23.05 28.24 -18.21
N LYS A 160 -22.25 29.27 -18.53
CA LYS A 160 -20.82 29.11 -18.83
C LYS A 160 -20.00 28.61 -17.64
N GLU A 161 -20.35 29.06 -16.42
CA GLU A 161 -19.71 28.56 -15.20
C GLU A 161 -20.07 27.09 -14.95
N ILE A 162 -21.34 26.70 -15.13
CA ILE A 162 -21.77 25.29 -15.01
C ILE A 162 -21.02 24.40 -16.01
N GLU A 163 -20.95 24.78 -17.29
CA GLU A 163 -20.21 23.98 -18.30
C GLU A 163 -18.72 23.82 -17.93
N ARG A 164 -18.11 24.85 -17.36
CA ARG A 164 -16.71 24.81 -16.92
C ARG A 164 -16.53 23.94 -15.69
N ASP A 165 -17.43 24.01 -14.72
CA ASP A 165 -17.40 23.16 -13.53
C ASP A 165 -17.52 21.68 -13.93
N ASP A 166 -18.41 21.35 -14.89
CA ASP A 166 -18.51 20.00 -15.46
C ASP A 166 -17.21 19.54 -16.14
N GLU A 167 -16.52 20.43 -16.85
CA GLU A 167 -15.22 20.12 -17.46
C GLU A 167 -14.12 19.90 -16.41
N LEU A 168 -14.10 20.73 -15.37
CA LEU A 168 -13.16 20.59 -14.25
C LEU A 168 -13.43 19.30 -13.48
N GLU A 169 -14.69 18.93 -13.24
CA GLU A 169 -15.05 17.68 -12.60
C GLU A 169 -14.61 16.47 -13.43
N LYS A 170 -14.81 16.49 -14.75
CA LYS A 170 -14.27 15.44 -15.65
C LYS A 170 -12.75 15.35 -15.59
N LYS A 171 -12.05 16.49 -15.57
CA LYS A 171 -10.58 16.53 -15.44
C LYS A 171 -10.12 16.02 -14.08
N MET A 172 -10.80 16.37 -12.99
CA MET A 172 -10.49 15.87 -11.66
C MET A 172 -10.76 14.37 -11.55
N SER A 173 -11.88 13.88 -12.09
CA SER A 173 -12.19 12.45 -12.12
C SER A 173 -11.14 11.68 -12.93
N GLN A 174 -10.73 12.21 -14.08
CA GLN A 174 -9.66 11.63 -14.88
C GLN A 174 -8.32 11.66 -14.13
N ALA A 175 -7.98 12.78 -13.48
CA ALA A 175 -6.77 12.90 -12.68
C ALA A 175 -6.79 12.00 -11.44
N GLU A 176 -7.96 11.71 -10.87
CA GLU A 176 -8.12 10.77 -9.76
C GLU A 176 -7.94 9.32 -10.23
N ILE A 177 -8.48 8.97 -11.41
CA ILE A 177 -8.22 7.68 -12.07
C ILE A 177 -6.72 7.55 -12.35
N ASP A 178 -6.08 8.58 -12.90
CA ASP A 178 -4.67 8.55 -13.24
C ASP A 178 -3.77 8.58 -11.99
N ARG A 179 -4.19 9.27 -10.93
CA ARG A 179 -3.56 9.20 -9.62
C ARG A 179 -3.72 7.81 -9.00
N ALA A 180 -4.88 7.18 -9.11
CA ALA A 180 -5.10 5.82 -8.63
C ALA A 180 -4.26 4.82 -9.43
N LYS A 181 -4.09 5.03 -10.75
CA LYS A 181 -3.11 4.30 -11.56
C LYS A 181 -1.70 4.51 -11.02
N LEU A 182 -1.28 5.75 -10.76
CA LEU A 182 0.06 6.02 -10.20
C LEU A 182 0.25 5.43 -8.79
N GLU A 183 -0.74 5.52 -7.90
CA GLU A 183 -0.73 4.93 -6.56
C GLU A 183 -0.69 3.40 -6.62
N THR A 184 -1.33 2.79 -7.62
CA THR A 184 -1.18 1.36 -7.92
C THR A 184 0.09 1.04 -8.69
N GLY A 185 0.91 2.05 -9.02
CA GLY A 185 2.20 1.90 -9.69
C GLY A 185 2.11 1.62 -11.19
N TRP A 186 1.01 1.98 -11.85
CA TRP A 186 0.89 1.99 -13.30
C TRP A 186 1.65 3.19 -13.87
N GLN A 187 2.73 2.93 -14.61
CA GLN A 187 3.32 3.83 -15.59
C GLN A 187 3.45 3.05 -16.90
N ASP A 188 3.23 3.70 -18.02
CA ASP A 188 3.15 3.12 -19.36
C ASP A 188 4.50 3.29 -20.07
N ASP A 189 5.59 2.92 -19.39
CA ASP A 189 6.89 3.56 -19.62
C ASP A 189 8.03 2.58 -20.00
N GLY A 190 7.75 1.38 -20.50
CA GLY A 190 8.84 0.51 -20.97
C GLY A 190 8.44 -0.77 -21.68
N ASP A 191 9.32 -1.22 -22.58
CA ASP A 191 9.24 -2.57 -23.15
C ASP A 191 9.26 -3.63 -22.03
N PRO A 192 8.51 -4.74 -22.15
CA PRO A 192 8.49 -5.80 -21.15
C PRO A 192 9.90 -6.29 -20.79
N VAL A 193 10.22 -6.31 -19.50
CA VAL A 193 11.54 -6.72 -19.00
C VAL A 193 11.53 -8.21 -18.64
N PRO A 194 12.61 -8.97 -18.94
CA PRO A 194 12.73 -10.36 -18.51
C PRO A 194 12.62 -10.55 -16.98
N SER A 195 11.52 -11.16 -16.54
CA SER A 195 11.22 -11.47 -15.13
C SER A 195 11.74 -12.80 -14.56
N LEU A 196 12.20 -13.76 -15.38
CA LEU A 196 12.41 -15.14 -14.96
C LEU A 196 13.51 -15.25 -13.91
N LEU A 197 14.69 -14.67 -14.20
CA LEU A 197 15.82 -14.66 -13.28
C LEU A 197 15.49 -13.89 -11.98
N PRO A 198 14.92 -12.66 -12.01
CA PRO A 198 14.45 -11.98 -10.81
C PRO A 198 13.47 -12.81 -9.97
N THR A 199 12.50 -13.48 -10.60
CA THR A 199 11.51 -14.31 -9.91
C THR A 199 12.15 -15.53 -9.26
N VAL A 200 13.05 -16.22 -9.95
CA VAL A 200 13.76 -17.38 -9.39
C VAL A 200 14.69 -16.94 -8.24
N ASN A 201 15.43 -15.85 -8.39
CA ASN A 201 16.25 -15.27 -7.34
C ASN A 201 15.41 -14.86 -6.13
N PHE A 202 14.26 -14.23 -6.36
CA PHE A 202 13.32 -13.88 -5.30
C PHE A 202 12.82 -15.12 -4.54
N LEU A 203 12.49 -16.21 -5.25
CA LEU A 203 12.06 -17.46 -4.62
C LEU A 203 13.19 -18.11 -3.81
N ILE A 204 14.41 -18.18 -4.37
CA ILE A 204 15.60 -18.67 -3.67
C ILE A 204 15.81 -17.85 -2.39
N ASP A 205 15.92 -16.54 -2.53
CA ASP A 205 16.18 -15.64 -1.41
C ASP A 205 15.09 -15.71 -0.36
N SER A 206 13.82 -15.66 -0.77
CA SER A 206 12.70 -15.67 0.17
C SER A 206 12.59 -16.97 0.94
N ILE A 207 12.87 -18.11 0.31
CA ILE A 207 12.72 -19.43 0.95
C ILE A 207 13.97 -19.79 1.74
N VAL A 208 15.16 -19.65 1.15
CA VAL A 208 16.43 -20.00 1.81
C VAL A 208 16.72 -19.05 2.97
N LYS A 209 16.57 -17.72 2.78
CA LYS A 209 16.78 -16.76 3.89
C LYS A 209 15.71 -16.91 4.97
N PHE A 210 14.50 -17.36 4.63
CA PHE A 210 13.49 -17.63 5.65
C PHE A 210 13.80 -18.90 6.44
N GLN A 211 14.29 -19.94 5.78
CA GLN A 211 14.67 -21.21 6.43
C GLN A 211 15.86 -21.06 7.37
N GLN A 212 16.85 -20.26 6.98
CA GLN A 212 18.07 -20.01 7.76
C GLN A 212 17.97 -18.75 8.63
N GLY A 213 16.86 -18.01 8.53
CA GLY A 213 16.70 -16.71 9.15
C GLY A 213 16.55 -16.79 10.66
N THR A 214 17.36 -16.00 11.35
CA THR A 214 17.19 -15.70 12.77
C THR A 214 16.38 -14.42 12.96
N CYS A 215 15.63 -14.35 14.06
CA CYS A 215 14.88 -13.17 14.43
C CYS A 215 15.87 -12.08 14.86
N PRO A 216 15.86 -10.89 14.26
CA PRO A 216 16.83 -9.84 14.59
C PRO A 216 16.78 -9.35 16.05
N VAL A 217 15.69 -9.62 16.78
CA VAL A 217 15.50 -9.16 18.17
C VAL A 217 16.03 -10.17 19.18
N CYS A 218 15.67 -11.45 19.05
CA CYS A 218 16.07 -12.49 20.01
C CYS A 218 17.22 -13.38 19.52
N ASN A 219 17.63 -13.24 18.25
CA ASN A 219 18.65 -14.06 17.57
C ASN A 219 18.35 -15.57 17.51
N GLU A 220 17.14 -16.00 17.86
CA GLU A 220 16.70 -17.38 17.68
C GLU A 220 16.17 -17.63 16.26
N MET A 221 16.17 -18.90 15.82
CA MET A 221 15.57 -19.31 14.55
C MET A 221 14.10 -18.88 14.48
N VAL A 222 13.73 -18.20 13.40
CA VAL A 222 12.34 -17.75 13.19
C VAL A 222 11.42 -18.96 12.99
N LEU A 223 11.89 -19.96 12.26
CA LEU A 223 11.15 -21.18 12.01
C LEU A 223 11.38 -22.22 13.13
N PRO A 224 10.30 -22.90 13.59
CA PRO A 224 10.43 -24.09 14.44
C PRO A 224 11.25 -25.19 13.77
N LYS A 225 11.84 -26.09 14.57
CA LYS A 225 12.53 -27.27 14.03
C LYS A 225 11.59 -28.27 13.37
N ASN A 226 10.30 -28.28 13.71
CA ASN A 226 9.33 -29.17 13.09
C ASN A 226 8.30 -28.37 12.27
N PRO A 227 8.01 -28.78 11.02
CA PRO A 227 7.05 -28.09 10.17
C PRO A 227 5.60 -28.18 10.71
N GLU A 228 5.27 -29.24 11.45
CA GLU A 228 3.96 -29.40 12.09
C GLU A 228 3.73 -28.36 13.20
N ASP A 229 4.78 -28.01 13.95
CA ASP A 229 4.68 -26.95 14.95
C ASP A 229 4.42 -25.60 14.29
N LEU A 230 4.99 -25.36 13.09
CA LEU A 230 4.69 -24.17 12.31
C LEU A 230 3.22 -24.13 11.86
N LYS A 231 2.63 -25.24 11.41
CA LYS A 231 1.19 -25.28 11.04
C LYS A 231 0.29 -24.93 12.22
N ARG A 232 0.57 -25.48 13.40
CA ARG A 232 -0.15 -25.19 14.66
C ARG A 232 -0.16 -23.70 15.03
N LEU A 233 0.87 -22.94 14.64
CA LEU A 233 0.94 -21.49 14.87
C LEU A 233 -0.06 -20.68 14.00
N PHE A 234 -0.46 -21.22 12.85
CA PHE A 234 -1.39 -20.56 11.92
C PHE A 234 -2.83 -21.09 12.01
N GLU A 235 -3.04 -22.27 12.60
CA GLU A 235 -4.37 -22.85 12.79
C GLU A 235 -5.26 -21.98 13.67
N LYS A 236 -6.44 -21.64 13.12
CA LYS A 236 -7.51 -21.01 13.89
C LYS A 236 -7.99 -21.97 14.97
N SER A 237 -8.49 -21.42 16.08
CA SER A 237 -9.11 -22.27 17.08
C SER A 237 -10.37 -22.85 16.47
N PRO A 238 -10.76 -24.10 16.78
CA PRO A 238 -12.16 -24.44 16.68
C PRO A 238 -12.97 -23.40 17.46
N GLU A 239 -13.90 -22.74 16.76
CA GLU A 239 -14.83 -21.78 17.35
C GLU A 239 -15.70 -22.51 18.38
N GLY A 240 -15.86 -21.94 19.57
CA GLY A 240 -16.69 -22.52 20.63
C GLY A 240 -16.01 -23.53 21.58
N ALA A 241 -14.76 -23.95 21.33
CA ALA A 241 -14.06 -24.83 22.28
C ALA A 241 -13.74 -24.09 23.60
N LYS A 242 -14.33 -24.53 24.72
CA LYS A 242 -14.00 -24.05 26.07
C LYS A 242 -12.60 -24.51 26.44
N LYS A 243 -11.61 -23.63 26.28
CA LYS A 243 -10.21 -23.88 26.66
C LYS A 243 -9.95 -23.52 28.11
N THR A 244 -9.13 -24.32 28.78
CA THR A 244 -8.65 -24.01 30.14
C THR A 244 -7.81 -22.73 30.13
N ALA A 245 -7.64 -22.08 31.28
CA ALA A 245 -6.79 -20.88 31.39
C ALA A 245 -5.33 -21.17 30.98
N GLU A 246 -4.84 -22.36 31.31
CA GLU A 246 -3.49 -22.83 30.97
C GLU A 246 -3.32 -23.02 29.46
N GLU A 247 -4.27 -23.66 28.78
CA GLU A 247 -4.24 -23.81 27.31
C GLU A 247 -4.28 -22.45 26.60
N LYS A 248 -5.06 -21.50 27.13
CA LYS A 248 -5.10 -20.12 26.60
C LYS A 248 -3.74 -19.43 26.76
N LYS A 249 -3.09 -19.57 27.92
CA LYS A 249 -1.75 -19.01 28.18
C LYS A 249 -0.70 -19.64 27.26
N ALA A 250 -0.63 -20.97 27.21
CA ALA A 250 0.30 -21.69 26.35
C ALA A 250 0.13 -21.31 24.87
N ARG A 251 -1.12 -21.19 24.40
CA ARG A 251 -1.38 -20.75 23.03
C ARG A 251 -1.00 -19.29 22.79
N LYS A 252 -1.20 -18.40 23.76
CA LYS A 252 -0.75 -17.01 23.66
C LYS A 252 0.77 -16.95 23.50
N GLU A 253 1.52 -17.73 24.27
CA GLU A 253 2.97 -17.84 24.13
C GLU A 253 3.39 -18.43 22.78
N MET A 254 2.72 -19.48 22.30
CA MET A 254 2.98 -20.01 20.96
C MET A 254 2.73 -18.97 19.87
N LYS A 255 1.62 -18.22 19.94
CA LYS A 255 1.32 -17.16 18.95
C LYS A 255 2.40 -16.07 18.90
N LYS A 256 3.07 -15.77 20.02
CA LYS A 256 4.21 -14.83 20.01
C LYS A 256 5.38 -15.34 19.17
N LYS A 257 5.56 -16.66 19.04
CA LYS A 257 6.59 -17.29 18.20
C LYS A 257 6.17 -17.44 16.74
N ARG A 258 4.99 -16.96 16.34
CA ARG A 258 4.55 -17.00 14.94
C ARG A 258 5.47 -16.13 14.07
N PRO A 259 5.99 -16.64 12.94
CA PRO A 259 6.81 -15.84 12.05
C PRO A 259 5.98 -14.77 11.33
N VAL A 260 6.46 -13.54 11.34
CA VAL A 260 5.86 -12.38 10.67
C VAL A 260 6.94 -11.69 9.85
N ARG A 261 6.62 -11.39 8.59
CA ARG A 261 7.52 -10.67 7.68
C ARG A 261 7.27 -9.17 7.80
N CYS A 262 8.33 -8.37 7.77
CA CYS A 262 8.25 -6.90 7.71
C CYS A 262 8.44 -6.38 6.28
N TYR A 263 8.17 -5.09 6.04
CA TYR A 263 8.35 -4.46 4.72
C TYR A 263 9.77 -4.61 4.17
N CYS A 264 10.79 -4.58 5.03
CA CYS A 264 12.19 -4.81 4.64
C CYS A 264 12.54 -6.27 4.28
N ASN A 265 11.56 -7.16 4.18
CA ASN A 265 11.68 -8.60 3.92
C ASN A 265 12.36 -9.44 5.02
N CYS A 266 12.76 -8.84 6.14
CA CYS A 266 13.18 -9.60 7.31
C CYS A 266 12.00 -10.24 8.03
N TRP A 267 12.25 -11.40 8.64
CA TRP A 267 11.27 -12.14 9.41
C TRP A 267 11.56 -12.03 10.91
N TYR A 268 10.50 -11.91 11.70
CA TYR A 268 10.53 -11.77 13.16
C TYR A 268 9.54 -12.73 13.79
N HIS A 269 9.73 -13.08 15.06
CA HIS A 269 8.65 -13.63 15.86
C HIS A 269 7.63 -12.52 16.17
N ALA A 270 6.33 -12.81 16.06
CA ALA A 270 5.26 -11.83 16.25
C ALA A 270 5.37 -11.06 17.57
N GLY A 271 5.69 -11.74 18.67
CA GLY A 271 5.87 -11.11 19.98
C GLY A 271 7.14 -10.26 20.08
N CYS A 272 8.21 -10.66 19.40
CA CYS A 272 9.44 -9.86 19.31
C CYS A 272 9.21 -8.59 18.49
N LEU A 273 8.50 -8.70 17.36
CA LEU A 273 8.14 -7.55 16.54
C LEU A 273 7.19 -6.60 17.29
N GLU A 274 6.19 -7.14 17.98
CA GLU A 274 5.28 -6.36 18.83
C GLU A 274 6.06 -5.59 19.89
N ALA A 275 6.94 -6.25 20.64
CA ALA A 275 7.76 -5.60 21.66
C ALA A 275 8.67 -4.52 21.04
N TYR A 276 9.35 -4.84 19.93
CA TYR A 276 10.25 -3.91 19.24
C TYR A 276 9.53 -2.66 18.70
N MET A 277 8.30 -2.81 18.18
CA MET A 277 7.55 -1.70 17.60
C MET A 277 6.75 -0.90 18.65
N THR A 278 6.35 -1.51 19.76
CA THR A 278 5.44 -0.88 20.74
C THR A 278 6.07 -0.49 22.07
N GLU A 279 7.29 -0.91 22.33
CA GLU A 279 8.04 -0.59 23.55
C GLU A 279 9.24 0.32 23.21
N PRO A 280 9.67 1.22 24.11
CA PRO A 280 10.84 2.07 23.89
C PRO A 280 12.07 1.22 23.53
N PRO A 281 12.85 1.58 22.49
CA PRO A 281 12.92 2.87 21.78
C PRO A 281 11.89 3.15 20.65
N PHE A 282 10.79 2.39 20.57
CA PHE A 282 9.70 2.52 19.58
C PHE A 282 10.15 2.34 18.13
N GLY A 283 10.48 1.09 17.79
CA GLY A 283 11.03 0.73 16.50
C GLY A 283 12.46 1.23 16.32
N GLY A 284 12.96 1.13 15.10
CA GLY A 284 14.33 1.49 14.75
C GLY A 284 14.73 0.94 13.40
N THR A 285 16.04 0.96 13.16
CA THR A 285 16.63 0.31 11.99
C THR A 285 16.59 -1.19 12.16
N CYS A 286 16.21 -1.88 11.09
CA CYS A 286 16.25 -3.33 11.00
C CYS A 286 17.68 -3.82 11.32
N GLN A 287 17.81 -4.61 12.39
CA GLN A 287 19.08 -5.19 12.84
C GLN A 287 19.46 -6.47 12.06
N GLY A 288 18.60 -6.90 11.13
CA GLY A 288 18.84 -8.06 10.30
C GLY A 288 19.82 -7.78 9.16
N THR A 289 19.90 -8.72 8.21
CA THR A 289 20.75 -8.61 7.01
C THR A 289 20.24 -7.59 5.97
N CYS A 290 19.21 -6.81 6.30
CA CYS A 290 18.67 -5.81 5.39
C CYS A 290 19.52 -4.54 5.43
N SER A 291 19.28 -3.60 4.51
CA SER A 291 20.04 -2.35 4.33
C SER A 291 19.93 -1.34 5.50
N GLY A 292 19.57 -1.77 6.71
CA GLY A 292 19.40 -0.92 7.89
C GLY A 292 18.20 0.04 7.83
N GLY A 293 17.27 -0.16 6.89
CA GLY A 293 16.07 0.66 6.79
C GLY A 293 15.15 0.54 8.02
N PRO A 294 14.23 1.50 8.23
CA PRO A 294 13.28 1.43 9.34
C PRO A 294 12.38 0.20 9.21
N VAL A 295 12.13 -0.48 10.33
CA VAL A 295 11.19 -1.60 10.37
C VAL A 295 9.75 -1.07 10.24
N HIS A 296 9.01 -1.57 9.26
CA HIS A 296 7.61 -1.24 9.04
C HIS A 296 6.74 -2.50 8.93
N HIS A 297 5.57 -2.46 9.56
CA HIS A 297 4.54 -3.48 9.44
C HIS A 297 3.14 -2.84 9.66
N PRO A 298 2.13 -3.16 8.83
CA PRO A 298 0.84 -2.46 8.80
C PRO A 298 0.01 -2.63 10.08
N ASP A 299 0.24 -3.70 10.84
CA ASP A 299 -0.47 -3.95 12.10
C ASP A 299 -0.07 -2.99 13.23
N TYR A 300 1.03 -2.23 13.09
CA TYR A 300 1.54 -1.34 14.14
C TYR A 300 1.50 0.13 13.69
N PRO A 301 1.14 1.06 14.59
CA PRO A 301 1.15 2.48 14.26
C PRO A 301 2.57 3.00 14.08
N GLU A 302 2.78 3.85 13.09
CA GLU A 302 4.08 4.49 12.82
C GLU A 302 4.31 5.75 13.67
N ASP A 303 3.24 6.38 14.16
CA ASP A 303 3.32 7.63 14.89
C ASP A 303 3.86 7.40 16.31
N LYS A 304 5.11 7.83 16.52
CA LYS A 304 5.80 7.77 17.82
C LYS A 304 4.99 8.42 18.95
N ARG A 305 4.24 9.49 18.68
CA ARG A 305 3.42 10.15 19.70
C ARG A 305 2.29 9.25 20.21
N ILE A 306 1.71 8.45 19.32
CA ILE A 306 0.66 7.48 19.67
C ILE A 306 1.28 6.35 20.51
N LEU A 307 2.45 5.86 20.10
CA LEU A 307 3.19 4.82 20.82
C LEU A 307 3.61 5.26 22.22
N GLU A 308 4.23 6.45 22.35
CA GLU A 308 4.61 7.05 23.63
C GLU A 308 3.41 7.22 24.56
N ARG A 309 2.29 7.75 24.05
CA ARG A 309 1.07 7.90 24.84
C ARG A 309 0.56 6.55 25.34
N THR A 310 0.48 5.56 24.45
CA THR A 310 -0.01 4.21 24.78
C THR A 310 0.89 3.52 25.80
N TRP A 311 2.21 3.66 25.64
CA TRP A 311 3.20 3.14 26.57
C TRP A 311 3.11 3.80 27.94
N ASN A 312 3.04 5.13 28.00
CA ASN A 312 2.93 5.87 29.24
C ASN A 312 1.64 5.51 30.00
N SER A 313 0.52 5.35 29.29
CA SER A 313 -0.73 4.85 29.89
C SER A 313 -0.61 3.41 30.41
N LYS A 314 0.07 2.52 29.67
CA LYS A 314 0.35 1.14 30.12
C LYS A 314 1.21 1.14 31.40
N GLN A 315 2.26 1.96 31.44
CA GLN A 315 3.16 2.10 32.60
C GLN A 315 2.49 2.76 33.80
N ALA A 316 1.59 3.73 33.60
CA ALA A 316 0.80 4.31 34.68
C ALA A 316 -0.11 3.25 35.33
N ARG A 317 -0.81 2.45 34.51
CA ARG A 317 -1.66 1.37 35.01
C ARG A 317 -0.88 0.26 35.73
N LEU A 318 0.32 -0.08 35.25
CA LEU A 318 1.16 -1.06 35.94
C LEU A 318 1.57 -0.56 37.33
N ARG A 319 1.95 0.72 37.46
CA ARG A 319 2.26 1.33 38.76
C ARG A 319 1.06 1.34 39.70
N GLU A 320 -0.12 1.70 39.22
CA GLU A 320 -1.35 1.64 40.03
C GLU A 320 -1.66 0.21 40.52
N MET A 321 -1.41 -0.80 39.69
CA MET A 321 -1.60 -2.20 40.08
C MET A 321 -0.56 -2.66 41.10
N GLU A 322 0.71 -2.27 40.94
CA GLU A 322 1.78 -2.58 41.89
C GLU A 322 1.53 -1.91 43.24
N ASP A 323 1.13 -0.63 43.24
CA ASP A 323 0.74 0.10 44.45
C ASP A 323 -0.42 -0.62 45.16
N ALA A 324 -1.46 -1.02 44.43
CA ALA A 324 -2.59 -1.76 44.99
C ALA A 324 -2.20 -3.12 45.59
N MET A 325 -1.21 -3.81 45.01
CA MET A 325 -0.69 -5.06 45.56
C MET A 325 0.13 -4.84 46.83
N LEU A 326 0.80 -3.68 46.98
CA LEU A 326 1.57 -3.34 48.18
C LEU A 326 0.68 -3.06 49.40
N PHE A 327 -0.57 -2.66 49.20
CA PHE A 327 -1.53 -2.36 50.28
C PHE A 327 -2.26 -3.61 50.84
N LEU A 328 -2.11 -4.79 50.24
CA LEU A 328 -2.74 -6.05 50.66
C LEU A 328 -1.80 -6.92 51.51
#